data_AF-A0A6A7G778-F1
#
_entry.id   AF-A0A6A7G778-F1
#
_cell.length_a   1.000
_cell.length_b   1.000
_cell.length_c   1.000
_cell.angle_alpha   90.00
_cell.angle_beta   90.00
_cell.angle_gamma   90.00
#
_symmetry.space_group_name_H-M   'P 1'
#
loop_
_entity.id
_entity.type
_entity.pdbx_description
1 polymer ?
#
loop_
_entity_poly.entity_id
_entity_poly.type
_entity_poly.pdbx_seq_one_letter_code
_entity_poly.pdbx_strand_id
1 'polypeptide(L)'
;MIKKVKGTKDYFYEESQKIEEVKKKLEKISSRYNMSKIITPIFEETSLFSRAVGNNTDVVNKEMYTFNDKKGRSISLRPEGTAPTVRMVLENKLLDNNNQPDLFYIANMFRYERPQKGRQREFYQYGVERFGKDSSYVDLETILIAKDILKEFKINKYELEINSIGKSSEREKFNKELKKFVEKKINLFSYYVKEKFE
;
A
#
# COMPACT_ATOMS: atom_id res chain seq x y z
N MET A 1 -30.64 5.67 -17.78
CA MET A 1 -30.38 4.90 -16.54
C MET A 1 -28.89 4.99 -16.22
N ILE A 2 -28.52 5.45 -15.03
CA ILE A 2 -27.12 5.61 -14.60
C ILE A 2 -26.58 4.24 -14.18
N LYS A 3 -25.31 3.94 -14.49
CA LYS A 3 -24.63 2.69 -14.14
C LYS A 3 -23.41 2.97 -13.25
N LYS A 4 -22.98 1.97 -12.47
CA LYS A 4 -21.74 2.05 -11.71
C LYS A 4 -20.53 2.27 -12.60
N VAL A 5 -19.50 2.89 -12.03
CA VAL A 5 -18.21 3.13 -12.70
C VAL A 5 -17.52 1.80 -12.97
N LYS A 6 -16.97 1.63 -14.18
CA LYS A 6 -16.19 0.43 -14.52
C LYS A 6 -15.03 0.27 -13.55
N GLY A 7 -14.90 -0.92 -12.95
CA GLY A 7 -13.86 -1.25 -11.97
C GLY A 7 -14.27 -1.07 -10.51
N THR A 8 -15.52 -0.66 -10.21
CA THR A 8 -16.08 -0.66 -8.85
C THR A 8 -17.11 -1.80 -8.68
N LYS A 9 -17.42 -2.14 -7.42
CA LYS A 9 -18.35 -3.21 -7.09
C LYS A 9 -19.30 -2.80 -5.95
N ASP A 10 -20.60 -2.98 -6.20
CA ASP A 10 -21.61 -2.97 -5.15
C ASP A 10 -21.62 -4.34 -4.48
N TYR A 11 -21.62 -4.36 -3.15
CA TYR A 11 -21.74 -5.57 -2.35
C TYR A 11 -23.07 -5.51 -1.62
N PHE A 12 -23.91 -6.54 -1.75
CA PHE A 12 -25.27 -6.55 -1.21
C PHE A 12 -25.64 -7.90 -0.61
N TYR A 13 -26.59 -7.88 0.34
CA TYR A 13 -27.04 -9.05 1.11
C TYR A 13 -25.87 -9.85 1.73
N GLU A 14 -25.72 -11.11 1.35
CA GLU A 14 -24.68 -12.00 1.88
C GLU A 14 -23.26 -11.50 1.54
N GLU A 15 -23.06 -10.80 0.42
CA GLU A 15 -21.74 -10.30 0.05
C GLU A 15 -21.25 -9.19 0.99
N SER A 16 -22.14 -8.26 1.40
CA SER A 16 -21.78 -7.22 2.35
C SER A 16 -21.55 -7.78 3.75
N GLN A 17 -22.34 -8.80 4.15
CA GLN A 17 -22.12 -9.52 5.41
C GLN A 17 -20.73 -10.19 5.45
N LYS A 18 -20.33 -10.86 4.37
CA LYS A 18 -18.99 -11.48 4.25
C LYS A 18 -17.86 -10.46 4.39
N ILE A 19 -18.00 -9.25 3.83
CA ILE A 19 -17.01 -8.18 4.01
C ILE A 19 -16.88 -7.79 5.48
N GLU A 20 -18.00 -7.60 6.17
CA GLU A 20 -17.98 -7.23 7.59
C GLU A 20 -17.43 -8.36 8.48
N GLU A 21 -17.71 -9.62 8.15
CA GLU A 21 -17.09 -10.76 8.82
C GLU A 21 -15.57 -10.81 8.63
N VAL A 22 -15.09 -10.55 7.41
CA VAL A 22 -13.65 -10.44 7.12
C VAL A 22 -13.02 -9.34 7.95
N LYS A 23 -13.63 -8.15 8.00
CA LYS A 23 -13.14 -7.02 8.80
C LYS A 23 -13.04 -7.37 10.29
N LYS A 24 -14.09 -7.96 10.87
CA LYS A 24 -14.11 -8.39 12.28
C LYS A 24 -13.02 -9.39 12.62
N LYS A 25 -12.75 -10.35 11.72
CA LYS A 25 -11.67 -11.32 11.90
C LYS A 25 -10.29 -10.64 11.88
N LEU A 26 -10.07 -9.74 10.92
CA LEU A 26 -8.83 -8.97 10.85
C LEU A 26 -8.62 -8.11 12.11
N GLU A 27 -9.66 -7.44 12.60
CA GLU A 27 -9.61 -6.66 13.86
C GLU A 27 -9.27 -7.55 15.08
N LYS A 28 -9.90 -8.72 15.18
CA LYS A 28 -9.61 -9.69 16.24
C LYS A 28 -8.19 -10.23 16.16
N ILE A 29 -7.64 -10.39 14.96
CA ILE A 29 -6.24 -10.80 14.80
C ILE A 29 -5.33 -9.67 15.26
N SER A 30 -5.52 -8.45 14.75
CA SER A 30 -4.74 -7.27 15.13
C SER A 30 -4.70 -7.03 16.64
N SER A 31 -5.83 -7.22 17.34
CA SER A 31 -5.88 -7.01 18.79
C SER A 31 -5.02 -7.98 19.60
N ARG A 32 -4.80 -9.21 19.10
CA ARG A 32 -3.86 -10.18 19.71
C ARG A 32 -2.40 -9.74 19.63
N TYR A 33 -2.09 -8.85 18.69
CA TYR A 33 -0.77 -8.23 18.51
C TYR A 33 -0.71 -6.82 19.11
N ASN A 34 -1.67 -6.45 19.97
CA ASN A 34 -1.76 -5.13 20.61
C ASN A 34 -1.77 -3.95 19.63
N MET A 35 -2.26 -4.17 18.41
CA MET A 35 -2.31 -3.11 17.40
C MET A 35 -3.55 -2.24 17.56
N SER A 36 -3.39 -0.94 17.35
CA SER A 36 -4.49 0.02 17.42
C SER A 36 -5.04 0.32 16.03
N LYS A 37 -6.38 0.30 15.90
CA LYS A 37 -7.05 0.63 14.64
C LYS A 37 -6.96 2.14 14.39
N ILE A 38 -6.64 2.51 13.15
CA ILE A 38 -6.65 3.91 12.69
C ILE A 38 -7.55 4.10 11.47
N ILE A 39 -7.96 5.34 11.26
CA ILE A 39 -8.74 5.77 10.09
C ILE A 39 -8.14 7.09 9.61
N THR A 40 -7.68 7.10 8.35
CA THR A 40 -7.17 8.30 7.68
C THR A 40 -8.17 8.82 6.65
N PRO A 41 -8.07 10.11 6.25
CA PRO A 41 -8.86 10.66 5.15
C PRO A 41 -8.77 9.81 3.87
N ILE A 42 -9.83 9.84 3.06
CA ILE A 42 -9.88 9.13 1.78
C ILE A 42 -9.03 9.84 0.72
N PHE A 43 -8.91 11.16 0.80
CA PHE A 43 -8.07 11.96 -0.08
C PHE A 43 -7.04 12.72 0.74
N GLU A 44 -5.89 12.97 0.12
CA GLU A 44 -4.77 13.73 0.68
C GLU A 44 -4.28 14.71 -0.39
N GLU A 45 -3.41 15.65 -0.01
CA GLU A 45 -2.67 16.41 -1.01
C GLU A 45 -1.87 15.46 -1.91
N THR A 46 -1.92 15.68 -3.22
CA THR A 46 -1.23 14.82 -4.20
C THR A 46 0.27 14.70 -3.93
N SER A 47 0.86 15.76 -3.37
CA SER A 47 2.28 15.85 -3.00
C SER A 47 2.70 14.80 -1.95
N LEU A 48 1.76 14.30 -1.14
CA LEU A 48 2.03 13.26 -0.15
C LEU A 48 2.45 11.96 -0.83
N PHE A 49 1.68 11.52 -1.84
CA PHE A 49 1.92 10.25 -2.53
C PHE A 49 3.13 10.31 -3.46
N SER A 50 3.33 11.44 -4.15
CA SER A 50 4.49 11.61 -5.05
C SER A 50 5.82 11.55 -4.28
N ARG A 51 5.88 12.13 -3.08
CA ARG A 51 7.05 12.04 -2.19
C ARG A 51 7.23 10.67 -1.56
N ALA A 52 6.15 10.02 -1.10
CA ALA A 52 6.23 8.78 -0.34
C ALA A 52 6.47 7.55 -1.21
N VAL A 53 5.71 7.39 -2.30
CA VAL A 53 5.77 6.21 -3.17
C VAL A 53 6.89 6.36 -4.22
N GLY A 54 7.22 7.60 -4.57
CA GLY A 54 8.27 7.96 -5.51
C GLY A 54 7.71 8.24 -6.92
N ASN A 55 8.19 9.34 -7.50
CA ASN A 55 7.74 9.87 -8.79
C ASN A 55 7.88 8.91 -9.98
N ASN A 56 8.69 7.86 -9.88
CA ASN A 56 8.94 6.93 -10.98
C ASN A 56 8.10 5.65 -10.90
N THR A 57 7.17 5.57 -9.95
CA THR A 57 6.28 4.41 -9.83
C THR A 57 5.08 4.54 -10.76
N ASP A 58 4.59 3.40 -11.26
CA ASP A 58 3.40 3.38 -12.11
C ASP A 58 2.18 3.90 -11.35
N VAL A 59 2.14 3.68 -10.03
CA VAL A 59 1.10 4.23 -9.14
C VAL A 59 1.02 5.73 -9.25
N VAL A 60 2.14 6.44 -9.01
CA VAL A 60 2.19 7.91 -9.04
C VAL A 60 1.99 8.45 -10.46
N ASN A 61 2.57 7.80 -11.47
CA ASN A 61 2.57 8.33 -12.83
C ASN A 61 1.26 8.10 -13.60
N LYS A 62 0.58 6.98 -13.36
CA LYS A 62 -0.49 6.52 -14.26
C LYS A 62 -1.76 6.06 -13.54
N GLU A 63 -1.70 5.81 -12.23
CA GLU A 63 -2.80 5.15 -11.52
C GLU A 63 -3.47 6.01 -10.44
N MET A 64 -2.99 7.21 -10.11
CA MET A 64 -3.67 8.04 -9.09
C MET A 64 -4.97 8.66 -9.64
N TYR A 65 -6.01 8.66 -8.80
CA TYR A 65 -7.21 9.48 -9.01
C TYR A 65 -6.98 10.89 -8.47
N THR A 66 -6.40 11.76 -9.30
CA THR A 66 -6.07 13.16 -8.94
C THR A 66 -7.08 14.15 -9.52
N PHE A 67 -7.49 15.13 -8.72
CA PHE A 67 -8.38 16.21 -9.13
C PHE A 67 -8.07 17.49 -8.35
N ASN A 68 -8.52 18.63 -8.89
CA ASN A 68 -8.42 19.90 -8.20
C ASN A 68 -9.67 20.11 -7.34
N ASP A 69 -9.49 20.55 -6.10
CA ASP A 69 -10.59 20.99 -5.27
C ASP A 69 -11.14 22.35 -5.75
N LYS A 70 -12.20 22.84 -5.10
CA LYS A 70 -12.83 24.12 -5.47
C LYS A 70 -11.91 25.35 -5.32
N LYS A 71 -10.78 25.23 -4.63
CA LYS A 71 -9.76 26.27 -4.46
C LYS A 71 -8.53 26.05 -5.35
N GLY A 72 -8.57 25.06 -6.25
CA GLY A 72 -7.46 24.74 -7.16
C GLY A 72 -6.33 23.92 -6.53
N ARG A 73 -6.51 23.37 -5.32
CA ARG A 73 -5.51 22.49 -4.69
C ARG A 73 -5.57 21.10 -5.32
N SER A 74 -4.42 20.55 -5.68
CA SER A 74 -4.32 19.18 -6.21
C SER A 74 -4.45 18.17 -5.07
N ILE A 75 -5.52 17.37 -5.11
CA ILE A 75 -5.77 16.29 -4.16
C ILE A 75 -5.92 14.97 -4.91
N SER A 76 -5.61 13.88 -4.23
CA SER A 76 -5.72 12.53 -4.78
C SER A 76 -6.44 11.61 -3.83
N LEU A 77 -7.30 10.73 -4.37
CA LEU A 77 -7.80 9.59 -3.59
C LEU A 77 -6.61 8.68 -3.25
N ARG A 78 -6.56 8.17 -2.03
CA ARG A 78 -5.44 7.35 -1.56
C ARG A 78 -5.28 6.06 -2.39
N PRO A 79 -4.11 5.82 -3.01
CA PRO A 79 -3.83 4.56 -3.72
C PRO A 79 -3.25 3.48 -2.80
N GLU A 80 -2.88 3.84 -1.57
CA GLU A 80 -2.32 3.00 -0.51
C GLU A 80 -2.54 3.68 0.86
N GLY A 81 -2.21 2.99 1.96
CA GLY A 81 -2.51 3.45 3.32
C GLY A 81 -1.31 3.83 4.18
N THR A 82 -0.08 3.52 3.77
CA THR A 82 1.15 3.84 4.49
C THR A 82 1.41 5.34 4.51
N ALA A 83 1.38 6.05 3.37
CA ALA A 83 1.69 7.49 3.37
C ALA A 83 0.71 8.33 4.22
N PRO A 84 -0.62 8.12 4.15
CA PRO A 84 -1.56 8.78 5.05
C PRO A 84 -1.32 8.43 6.53
N THR A 85 -0.90 7.19 6.82
CA THR A 85 -0.60 6.75 8.19
C THR A 85 0.63 7.47 8.74
N VAL A 86 1.72 7.53 7.98
CA VAL A 86 2.93 8.26 8.37
C VAL A 86 2.63 9.75 8.56
N ARG A 87 1.89 10.37 7.62
CA ARG A 87 1.44 11.77 7.72
C ARG A 87 0.66 12.01 9.02
N MET A 88 -0.30 11.13 9.33
CA MET A 88 -1.10 11.21 10.56
C MET A 88 -0.25 11.09 11.83
N VAL A 89 0.67 10.14 11.87
CA VAL A 89 1.58 9.93 13.00
C VAL A 89 2.44 11.17 13.25
N LEU A 90 3.01 11.75 12.20
CA LEU A 90 3.84 12.95 12.29
C LEU A 90 3.03 14.19 12.68
N GLU A 91 1.89 14.43 12.02
CA GLU A 91 1.02 15.58 12.27
C GLU A 91 0.51 15.62 13.72
N ASN A 92 0.19 14.45 14.28
CA ASN A 92 -0.33 14.33 15.64
C ASN A 92 0.75 13.99 16.68
N LYS A 93 2.03 13.96 16.29
CA LYS A 93 3.17 13.66 17.17
C LYS A 93 2.99 12.36 17.96
N LEU A 94 2.51 11.31 17.29
CA LEU A 94 2.22 10.01 17.92
C LEU A 94 3.45 9.11 18.07
N LEU A 95 4.62 9.58 17.63
CA LEU A 95 5.89 8.85 17.73
C LEU A 95 6.88 9.67 18.54
N ASP A 96 7.33 9.11 19.67
CA ASP A 96 8.40 9.64 20.50
C ASP A 96 9.17 8.50 21.20
N ASN A 97 10.10 8.85 22.10
CA ASN A 97 10.94 7.85 22.79
C ASN A 97 10.15 6.91 23.72
N ASN A 98 8.97 7.33 24.19
CA ASN A 98 8.11 6.58 25.11
C ASN A 98 6.91 5.95 24.38
N ASN A 99 6.62 6.37 23.15
CA ASN A 99 5.47 5.91 22.37
C ASN A 99 5.87 5.49 20.95
N GLN A 100 5.78 4.19 20.69
CA GLN A 100 6.08 3.55 19.41
C GLN A 100 4.86 2.77 18.93
N PRO A 101 3.94 3.42 18.20
CA PRO A 101 2.64 2.84 17.92
C PRO A 101 2.74 1.68 16.93
N ASP A 102 2.03 0.59 17.24
CA ASP A 102 1.68 -0.46 16.28
C ASP A 102 0.24 -0.21 15.81
N LEU A 103 0.07 0.12 14.53
CA LEU A 103 -1.17 0.61 13.96
C LEU A 103 -1.66 -0.33 12.86
N PHE A 104 -2.97 -0.44 12.69
CA PHE A 104 -3.54 -1.10 11.52
C PHE A 104 -4.74 -0.34 10.96
N TYR A 105 -5.02 -0.54 9.67
CA TYR A 105 -6.18 0.02 9.01
C TYR A 105 -6.90 -1.03 8.18
N ILE A 106 -8.21 -0.84 8.00
CA ILE A 106 -9.00 -1.53 6.97
C ILE A 106 -9.74 -0.46 6.17
N ALA A 107 -9.37 -0.29 4.91
CA ALA A 107 -9.69 0.92 4.16
C ALA A 107 -9.87 0.66 2.66
N ASN A 108 -10.75 1.43 2.02
CA ASN A 108 -10.82 1.52 0.56
C ASN A 108 -9.62 2.30 0.02
N MET A 109 -9.07 1.80 -1.08
CA MET A 109 -7.99 2.39 -1.86
C MET A 109 -8.40 2.48 -3.33
N PHE A 110 -7.79 3.42 -4.05
CA PHE A 110 -8.20 3.78 -5.40
C PHE A 110 -7.02 3.80 -6.36
N ARG A 111 -7.07 3.00 -7.42
CA ARG A 111 -6.04 2.97 -8.47
C ARG A 111 -6.68 2.89 -9.85
N TYR A 112 -6.30 3.78 -10.76
CA TYR A 112 -6.74 3.84 -12.14
C TYR A 112 -6.08 2.74 -12.98
N GLU A 113 -6.33 1.50 -12.61
CA GLU A 113 -5.83 0.33 -13.33
C GLU A 113 -6.86 -0.18 -14.33
N ARG A 114 -6.41 -0.92 -15.35
CA ARG A 114 -7.31 -1.68 -16.22
C ARG A 114 -7.92 -2.82 -15.38
N PRO A 115 -9.26 -2.85 -15.18
CA PRO A 115 -9.85 -3.87 -14.33
C PRO A 115 -9.67 -5.27 -14.93
N GLN A 116 -9.24 -6.22 -14.09
CA GLN A 116 -9.05 -7.64 -14.40
C GLN A 116 -9.30 -8.48 -13.15
N LYS A 117 -9.23 -9.81 -13.26
CA LYS A 117 -9.36 -10.69 -12.07
C LYS A 117 -8.31 -10.29 -11.03
N GLY A 118 -8.78 -9.90 -9.84
CA GLY A 118 -7.91 -9.43 -8.74
C GLY A 118 -7.47 -7.96 -8.81
N ARG A 119 -7.85 -7.19 -9.85
CA ARG A 119 -7.56 -5.74 -9.92
C ARG A 119 -8.84 -4.95 -10.15
N GLN A 120 -9.19 -4.13 -9.16
CA GLN A 120 -10.32 -3.22 -9.17
C GLN A 120 -9.81 -1.78 -9.08
N ARG A 121 -10.65 -0.82 -9.46
CA ARG A 121 -10.33 0.61 -9.32
C ARG A 121 -10.59 1.15 -7.93
N GLU A 122 -11.51 0.50 -7.22
CA GLU A 122 -11.74 0.66 -5.79
C GLU A 122 -11.62 -0.72 -5.17
N PHE A 123 -10.78 -0.86 -4.15
CA PHE A 123 -10.53 -2.14 -3.47
C PHE A 123 -10.26 -1.91 -1.99
N TYR A 124 -10.43 -2.96 -1.18
CA TYR A 124 -10.10 -2.92 0.24
C TYR A 124 -8.64 -3.34 0.46
N GLN A 125 -7.97 -2.63 1.37
CA GLN A 125 -6.71 -3.05 1.96
C GLN A 125 -6.84 -3.17 3.47
N TYR A 126 -6.21 -4.22 3.99
CA TYR A 126 -5.78 -4.29 5.38
C TYR A 126 -4.27 -4.04 5.38
N GLY A 127 -3.82 -3.10 6.21
CA GLY A 127 -2.40 -2.79 6.37
C GLY A 127 -2.04 -2.66 7.83
N VAL A 128 -0.77 -2.97 8.11
CA VAL A 128 -0.15 -2.91 9.44
C VAL A 128 1.08 -2.02 9.34
N GLU A 129 1.24 -1.11 10.29
CA GLU A 129 2.30 -0.11 10.31
C GLU A 129 2.91 -0.06 11.70
N ARG A 130 4.22 -0.26 11.81
CA ARG A 130 4.93 -0.36 13.09
C ARG A 130 6.06 0.65 13.11
N PHE A 131 6.08 1.51 14.12
CA PHE A 131 6.98 2.67 14.16
C PHE A 131 8.05 2.54 15.24
N GLY A 132 9.23 3.12 15.00
CA GLY A 132 10.26 3.33 16.02
C GLY A 132 11.07 2.10 16.42
N LYS A 133 10.88 0.95 15.78
CA LYS A 133 11.53 -0.32 16.14
C LYS A 133 12.48 -0.78 15.04
N ASP A 134 13.77 -0.87 15.37
CA ASP A 134 14.82 -1.37 14.47
C ASP A 134 15.25 -2.78 14.91
N SER A 135 14.42 -3.77 14.61
CA SER A 135 14.67 -5.16 14.98
C SER A 135 14.00 -6.12 14.02
N SER A 136 14.75 -7.12 13.54
CA SER A 136 14.22 -8.19 12.67
C SER A 136 13.08 -9.00 13.29
N TYR A 137 12.92 -8.96 14.61
CA TYR A 137 11.77 -9.57 15.28
C TYR A 137 10.45 -8.86 14.93
N VAL A 138 10.48 -7.57 14.61
CA VAL A 138 9.30 -6.80 14.17
C VAL A 138 8.87 -7.22 12.78
N ASP A 139 9.82 -7.45 11.88
CA ASP A 139 9.59 -8.03 10.55
C ASP A 139 9.00 -9.44 10.67
N LEU A 140 9.58 -10.28 11.53
CA LEU A 140 9.07 -11.63 11.79
C LEU A 140 7.64 -11.61 12.34
N GLU A 141 7.34 -10.74 13.30
CA GLU A 141 5.99 -10.61 13.86
C GLU A 141 4.98 -10.13 12.79
N THR A 142 5.41 -9.27 11.87
CA THR A 142 4.59 -8.85 10.73
C THR A 142 4.27 -10.02 9.79
N ILE A 143 5.24 -10.88 9.51
CA ILE A 143 5.03 -12.13 8.77
C ILE A 143 4.08 -13.07 9.53
N LEU A 144 4.19 -13.16 10.86
CA LEU A 144 3.31 -13.98 11.68
C LEU A 144 1.86 -13.47 11.67
N ILE A 145 1.64 -12.15 11.67
CA ILE A 145 0.29 -11.57 11.50
C ILE A 145 -0.33 -12.07 10.17
N ALA A 146 0.42 -11.97 9.06
CA ALA A 146 -0.05 -12.44 7.76
C ALA A 146 -0.35 -13.95 7.77
N LYS A 147 0.52 -14.76 8.38
CA LYS A 147 0.31 -16.20 8.55
C LYS A 147 -0.95 -16.51 9.36
N ASP A 148 -1.19 -15.79 10.45
CA ASP A 148 -2.36 -15.95 11.30
C ASP A 148 -3.66 -15.57 10.58
N ILE A 149 -3.62 -14.54 9.74
CA ILE A 149 -4.72 -14.18 8.84
C ILE A 149 -5.03 -15.34 7.89
N LEU A 150 -4.02 -15.85 7.18
CA LEU A 150 -4.22 -16.97 6.25
C LEU A 150 -4.78 -18.20 6.98
N LYS A 151 -4.30 -18.49 8.19
CA LYS A 151 -4.80 -19.58 9.04
C LYS A 151 -6.26 -19.39 9.45
N GLU A 152 -6.64 -18.19 9.91
CA GLU A 152 -8.02 -17.85 10.31
C GLU A 152 -9.00 -18.00 9.12
N PHE A 153 -8.55 -17.68 7.90
CA PHE A 153 -9.32 -17.87 6.67
C PHE A 153 -9.17 -19.26 6.03
N LYS A 154 -8.45 -20.18 6.69
CA LYS A 154 -8.20 -21.56 6.21
C LYS A 154 -7.56 -21.61 4.81
N ILE A 155 -6.73 -20.63 4.48
CA ILE A 155 -5.99 -20.55 3.22
C ILE A 155 -4.66 -21.30 3.43
N ASN A 156 -4.60 -22.54 2.92
CA ASN A 156 -3.45 -23.42 3.13
C ASN A 156 -2.48 -23.46 1.93
N LYS A 157 -2.86 -22.87 0.80
CA LYS A 157 -2.04 -22.85 -0.42
C LYS A 157 -1.47 -21.45 -0.64
N TYR A 158 -0.28 -21.22 -0.12
CA TYR A 158 0.48 -19.99 -0.29
C TYR A 158 1.98 -20.29 -0.21
N GLU A 159 2.78 -19.39 -0.76
CA GLU A 159 4.25 -19.40 -0.66
C GLU A 159 4.69 -18.07 -0.05
N LEU A 160 5.72 -18.10 0.79
CA LEU A 160 6.30 -16.90 1.39
C LEU A 160 7.63 -16.61 0.68
N GLU A 161 7.65 -15.52 -0.06
CA GLU A 161 8.85 -14.98 -0.70
C GLU A 161 9.46 -13.88 0.18
N ILE A 162 10.73 -14.01 0.54
CA ILE A 162 11.45 -13.03 1.36
C ILE A 162 12.69 -12.57 0.60
N ASN A 163 12.93 -11.27 0.58
CA ASN A 163 14.14 -10.66 0.02
C ASN A 163 14.51 -9.40 0.81
N SER A 164 15.74 -8.93 0.68
CA SER A 164 16.19 -7.62 1.18
C SER A 164 16.74 -6.77 0.04
N ILE A 165 16.32 -5.51 -0.01
CA ILE A 165 16.84 -4.52 -0.97
C ILE A 165 18.05 -3.74 -0.42
N GLY A 166 18.51 -4.09 0.79
CA GLY A 166 19.65 -3.46 1.45
C GLY A 166 19.42 -2.00 1.86
N LYS A 167 20.53 -1.31 2.13
CA LYS A 167 20.57 0.12 2.48
C LYS A 167 20.58 0.98 1.22
N SER A 168 20.33 2.29 1.37
CA SER A 168 20.38 3.24 0.25
C SER A 168 21.68 3.17 -0.54
N SER A 169 22.82 3.10 0.15
CA SER A 169 24.15 3.03 -0.49
C SER A 169 24.38 1.73 -1.29
N GLU A 170 23.77 0.62 -0.89
CA GLU A 170 23.82 -0.65 -1.61
C GLU A 170 22.91 -0.60 -2.83
N ARG A 171 21.69 -0.06 -2.67
CA ARG A 171 20.74 0.15 -3.76
C ARG A 171 21.29 1.10 -4.83
N GLU A 172 21.98 2.16 -4.45
CA GLU A 172 22.66 3.07 -5.38
C GLU A 172 23.73 2.35 -6.20
N LYS A 173 24.56 1.51 -5.57
CA LYS A 173 25.56 0.70 -6.28
C LYS A 173 24.90 -0.29 -7.23
N PHE A 174 23.86 -0.98 -6.78
CA PHE A 174 23.09 -1.91 -7.61
C PHE A 174 22.48 -1.20 -8.82
N ASN A 175 21.84 -0.05 -8.63
CA ASN A 175 21.24 0.72 -9.72
C ASN A 175 22.28 1.18 -10.75
N LYS A 176 23.49 1.57 -10.33
CA LYS A 176 24.58 1.95 -11.24
C LYS A 176 24.99 0.76 -12.13
N GLU A 177 25.19 -0.42 -11.54
CA GLU A 177 25.58 -1.61 -12.31
C GLU A 177 24.42 -2.11 -13.19
N LEU A 178 23.18 -2.05 -12.70
CA LEU A 178 21.99 -2.37 -13.48
C LEU A 178 21.86 -1.45 -14.70
N LYS A 179 22.06 -0.14 -14.54
CA LYS A 179 22.01 0.83 -15.64
C LYS A 179 23.07 0.50 -16.70
N LYS A 180 24.33 0.25 -16.30
CA LYS A 180 25.39 -0.17 -17.23
C LYS A 180 25.04 -1.46 -17.99
N PHE A 181 24.43 -2.42 -17.31
CA PHE A 181 24.00 -3.67 -17.94
C PHE A 181 22.89 -3.45 -18.97
N VAL A 182 21.88 -2.65 -18.62
CA VAL A 182 20.73 -2.34 -19.47
C VAL A 182 21.17 -1.53 -20.69
N GLU A 183 22.01 -0.51 -20.54
CA GLU A 183 22.53 0.31 -21.64
C GLU A 183 23.22 -0.53 -22.72
N LYS A 184 24.05 -1.50 -22.32
CA LYS A 184 24.73 -2.43 -23.26
C LYS A 184 23.77 -3.31 -24.05
N LYS A 185 22.54 -3.49 -23.56
CA LYS A 185 21.54 -4.41 -24.10
C LYS A 185 20.23 -3.70 -24.42
N ILE A 186 20.24 -2.37 -24.53
CA ILE A 186 19.02 -1.55 -24.56
C ILE A 186 18.06 -1.97 -25.67
N ASN A 187 18.59 -2.40 -26.80
CA ASN A 187 17.82 -2.87 -27.96
C ASN A 187 17.02 -4.15 -27.72
N LEU A 188 17.36 -4.94 -26.69
CA LEU A 188 16.63 -6.16 -26.31
C LEU A 188 15.44 -5.88 -25.39
N PHE A 189 15.32 -4.66 -24.87
CA PHE A 189 14.29 -4.30 -23.91
C PHE A 189 13.09 -3.62 -24.55
N SER A 190 11.93 -3.75 -23.90
CA SER A 190 10.69 -3.08 -24.31
C SER A 190 10.80 -1.57 -24.17
N TYR A 191 9.93 -0.84 -24.87
CA TYR A 191 9.83 0.62 -24.78
C TYR A 191 9.70 1.12 -23.34
N TYR A 192 8.89 0.46 -22.51
CA TYR A 192 8.69 0.85 -21.10
C TYR A 192 9.95 0.74 -20.25
N VAL A 193 10.82 -0.22 -20.54
CA VAL A 193 12.10 -0.33 -19.84
C VAL A 193 13.03 0.79 -20.31
N LYS A 194 13.05 1.10 -21.61
CA LYS A 194 13.86 2.20 -22.15
C LYS A 194 13.49 3.54 -21.50
N GLU A 195 12.19 3.85 -21.43
CA GLU A 195 11.64 5.07 -20.80
C GLU A 195 12.05 5.23 -19.32
N LYS A 196 12.27 4.12 -18.59
CA LYS A 196 12.69 4.15 -17.17
C LYS A 196 14.20 4.35 -16.96
N PHE A 197 15.02 4.15 -17.99
CA PHE A 197 16.49 4.18 -17.89
C PHE A 197 17.15 5.35 -18.65
N GLU A 198 16.40 6.02 -19.53
CA GLU A 198 16.70 7.36 -20.06
C GLU A 198 16.59 8.44 -18.97
#